data_AF-A0A9W6ZBD4-F1
#
_entry.id   AF-A0A9W6ZBD4-F1
#
_cell.length_a   1.000
_cell.length_b   1.000
_cell.length_c   1.000
_cell.angle_alpha   90.00
_cell.angle_beta   90.00
_cell.angle_gamma   90.00
#
_symmetry.space_group_name_H-M   'P 1'
#
loop_
_entity.id
_entity.type
_entity.pdbx_description
1 polymer ?
#
loop_
_entity_poly.entity_id
_entity_poly.type
_entity_poly.pdbx_seq_one_letter_code
_entity_poly.pdbx_strand_id
1 'polypeptide(L)'
;MTKFAYSQDVETTTKEGADLLKVVAGKNGILQKFELHLCAVQASGPYLIGPKCTAPDFHFYEMVDQYAFLEDFLSGGDLLEALPNIRRWYDAFRSNPRNKYYLDSDLNRLPFNNKSAR
;
A
#
# COMPACT_ATOMS: atom_id res chain seq x y z
N MET A 1 15.92 -11.69 -24.54
CA MET A 1 16.36 -10.31 -24.28
C MET A 1 15.49 -9.76 -23.15
N THR A 2 16.09 -9.40 -22.02
CA THR A 2 15.40 -8.69 -20.94
C THR A 2 15.23 -7.24 -21.37
N LYS A 3 14.01 -6.80 -21.69
CA LYS A 3 13.74 -5.39 -21.99
C LYS A 3 13.59 -4.63 -20.68
N PHE A 4 14.15 -3.43 -20.61
CA PHE A 4 13.95 -2.54 -19.46
C PHE A 4 12.49 -2.06 -19.45
N ALA A 5 11.85 -2.03 -18.28
CA ALA A 5 10.46 -1.62 -18.13
C ALA A 5 10.17 -0.23 -18.76
N TYR A 6 11.14 0.69 -18.68
CA TYR A 6 11.07 2.05 -19.25
C TYR A 6 11.20 2.13 -20.79
N SER A 7 11.39 1.00 -21.48
CA SER A 7 11.49 0.95 -22.94
C SER A 7 10.22 0.43 -23.62
N GLN A 8 9.19 0.15 -22.83
CA GLN A 8 7.92 -0.41 -23.30
C GLN A 8 6.87 0.69 -23.49
N ASP A 9 5.85 0.43 -24.31
CA ASP A 9 4.72 1.32 -24.45
C ASP A 9 3.83 1.30 -23.19
N VAL A 10 3.05 2.37 -23.00
CA VAL A 10 2.23 2.58 -21.79
C VAL A 10 1.22 1.45 -21.57
N GLU A 11 0.65 0.89 -22.64
CA GLU A 11 -0.35 -0.16 -22.52
C GLU A 11 0.28 -1.44 -21.98
N THR A 12 1.44 -1.83 -22.50
CA THR A 12 2.16 -3.00 -22.01
C THR A 12 2.62 -2.82 -20.58
N THR A 13 3.22 -1.67 -20.22
CA THR A 13 3.65 -1.39 -18.84
C THR A 13 2.48 -1.37 -17.85
N THR A 14 1.34 -0.82 -18.24
CA THR A 14 0.14 -0.77 -17.39
C THR A 14 -0.37 -2.19 -17.09
N LYS A 15 -0.45 -3.04 -18.12
CA LYS A 15 -0.87 -4.44 -17.97
C LYS A 15 0.09 -5.24 -17.10
N GLU A 16 1.39 -5.16 -17.36
CA GLU A 16 2.41 -5.86 -16.55
C GLU A 16 2.40 -5.39 -15.10
N GLY A 17 2.22 -4.09 -14.86
CA GLY A 17 2.06 -3.53 -13.52
C GLY A 17 0.85 -4.11 -12.79
N ALA A 18 -0.29 -4.24 -13.47
CA ALA A 18 -1.51 -4.78 -12.88
C ALA A 18 -1.34 -6.28 -12.52
N ASP A 19 -0.64 -7.04 -13.37
CA ASP A 19 -0.35 -8.44 -13.11
C ASP A 19 0.63 -8.63 -11.94
N LEU A 20 1.63 -7.75 -11.80
CA LEU A 20 2.52 -7.75 -10.63
C LEU A 20 1.78 -7.40 -9.35
N LEU A 21 0.83 -6.47 -9.40
CA LEU A 21 0.04 -6.08 -8.23
C LEU A 21 -0.84 -7.23 -7.72
N LYS A 22 -1.38 -8.06 -8.63
CA LYS A 22 -2.06 -9.32 -8.26
C LYS A 22 -1.13 -10.29 -7.52
N VAL A 23 0.16 -10.33 -7.86
CA VAL A 23 1.15 -11.15 -7.13
C VAL A 23 1.41 -10.58 -5.74
N VAL A 24 1.53 -9.25 -5.62
CA VAL A 24 1.76 -8.54 -4.35
C VAL A 24 0.60 -8.74 -3.36
N ALA A 25 -0.64 -8.64 -3.84
CA ALA A 25 -1.87 -8.79 -3.06
C ALA A 25 -2.36 -10.23 -2.93
N GLY A 26 -1.87 -11.13 -3.79
CA GLY A 26 -2.34 -12.51 -3.84
C GLY A 26 -1.95 -13.34 -2.61
N LYS A 27 -2.47 -14.57 -2.55
CA LYS A 27 -2.32 -15.51 -1.43
C LYS A 27 -0.87 -15.76 -0.95
N ASN A 28 0.12 -15.64 -1.84
CA ASN A 28 1.54 -15.82 -1.51
C ASN A 28 2.32 -14.49 -1.53
N GLY A 29 1.61 -13.38 -1.74
CA GLY A 29 2.15 -12.04 -1.82
C GLY A 29 2.57 -11.48 -0.46
N ILE A 30 3.29 -10.37 -0.50
CA ILE A 30 3.78 -9.70 0.71
C ILE A 30 2.62 -9.17 1.56
N LEU A 31 1.55 -8.67 0.94
CA LEU A 31 0.40 -8.13 1.68
C LEU A 31 -0.36 -9.23 2.42
N GLN A 32 -0.46 -10.44 1.87
CA GLN A 32 -1.08 -11.55 2.58
C GLN A 32 -0.36 -11.89 3.90
N LYS A 33 0.97 -11.72 3.96
CA LYS A 33 1.72 -11.95 5.21
C LYS A 33 1.31 -10.95 6.28
N PHE A 34 1.15 -9.68 5.91
CA PHE A 34 0.69 -8.64 6.84
C PHE A 34 -0.78 -8.80 7.21
N GLU A 35 -1.64 -9.20 6.27
CA GLU A 35 -3.04 -9.51 6.51
C GLU A 35 -3.21 -10.61 7.57
N LEU A 36 -2.44 -11.69 7.44
CA LEU A 36 -2.43 -12.79 8.42
C LEU A 36 -1.85 -12.35 9.77
N HIS A 37 -0.78 -11.55 9.77
CA HIS A 37 -0.18 -11.01 11.00
C HIS A 37 -1.19 -10.12 11.75
N LEU A 38 -1.82 -9.18 11.07
CA LEU A 38 -2.82 -8.26 11.64
C LEU A 38 -4.07 -9.00 12.13
N CYS A 39 -4.45 -10.10 11.48
CA CYS A 39 -5.48 -11.01 11.99
C CYS A 39 -5.04 -11.64 13.33
N ALA A 40 -3.79 -12.12 13.42
CA ALA A 40 -3.28 -12.79 14.62
C ALA A 40 -3.08 -11.83 15.80
N VAL A 41 -2.72 -10.57 15.55
CA VAL A 41 -2.44 -9.58 16.61
C VAL A 41 -3.62 -8.66 16.93
N GLN A 42 -4.79 -8.86 16.33
CA GLN A 42 -5.95 -7.97 16.48
C GLN A 42 -6.35 -7.74 17.94
N ALA A 43 -6.23 -8.75 18.80
CA ALA A 43 -6.55 -8.64 20.23
C ALA A 43 -5.60 -7.70 20.99
N SER A 44 -4.39 -7.47 20.46
CA SER A 44 -3.36 -6.61 21.06
C SER A 44 -3.55 -5.14 20.69
N GLY A 45 -4.38 -4.83 19.70
CA GLY A 45 -4.64 -3.47 19.23
C GLY A 45 -4.78 -3.37 17.71
N PRO A 46 -5.00 -2.15 17.19
CA PRO A 46 -5.26 -1.95 15.76
C PRO A 46 -3.99 -1.83 14.92
N TYR A 47 -2.80 -1.75 15.52
CA TYR A 47 -1.52 -1.50 14.86
C TYR A 47 -0.70 -2.79 14.67
N LEU A 48 0.41 -2.72 13.93
CA LEU A 48 1.29 -3.87 13.67
C LEU A 48 1.83 -4.51 14.95
N ILE A 49 2.10 -3.70 15.98
CA ILE A 49 2.66 -4.14 17.26
C ILE A 49 1.92 -3.47 18.41
N GLY A 50 0.80 -4.07 18.80
CA GLY A 50 0.04 -3.67 19.99
C GLY A 50 -0.84 -2.43 19.78
N PRO A 51 -1.14 -1.67 20.85
CA PRO A 51 -2.18 -0.64 20.81
C PRO A 51 -1.69 0.74 20.37
N LYS A 52 -0.37 0.93 20.18
CA LYS A 52 0.21 2.23 19.82
C LYS A 52 0.82 2.17 18.44
N CYS A 53 0.56 3.20 17.63
CA CYS A 53 1.23 3.40 16.36
C CYS A 53 2.73 3.61 16.58
N THR A 54 3.55 2.93 15.80
CA THR A 54 5.02 2.94 15.89
C THR A 54 5.65 3.19 14.51
N ALA A 55 6.98 3.30 14.44
CA ALA A 55 7.69 3.51 13.18
C ALA A 55 7.40 2.44 12.10
N PRO A 56 7.29 1.13 12.42
CA PRO A 56 6.82 0.12 11.47
C PRO A 56 5.47 0.44 10.81
N ASP A 57 4.53 1.03 11.56
CA ASP A 57 3.22 1.40 11.01
C ASP A 57 3.34 2.51 9.97
N PHE A 58 4.24 3.47 10.17
CA PHE A 58 4.49 4.52 9.17
C PHE A 58 5.07 3.95 7.87
N HIS A 59 6.06 3.07 7.95
CA HIS A 59 6.63 2.44 6.76
C HIS A 59 5.59 1.57 6.05
N PHE A 60 4.80 0.82 6.81
CA PHE A 60 3.73 0.01 6.27
C PHE A 60 2.63 0.86 5.62
N TYR A 61 2.38 2.06 6.15
CA TYR A 61 1.44 3.02 5.55
C TYR A 61 1.91 3.47 4.18
N GLU A 62 3.15 3.92 4.06
CA GLU A 62 3.70 4.35 2.77
C GLU A 62 3.61 3.24 1.71
N MET A 63 3.93 2.00 2.11
CA MET A 63 3.86 0.85 1.21
C MET A 63 2.41 0.55 0.79
N VAL A 64 1.46 0.50 1.73
CA VAL A 64 0.04 0.21 1.44
C VAL A 64 -0.58 1.34 0.62
N ASP A 65 -0.27 2.59 0.94
CA ASP A 65 -0.79 3.77 0.23
C ASP A 65 -0.32 3.81 -1.23
N GLN A 66 0.95 3.50 -1.48
CA GLN A 66 1.50 3.38 -2.83
C GLN A 66 0.83 2.27 -3.64
N TYR A 67 0.61 1.09 -3.05
CA TYR A 67 -0.06 0.00 -3.76
C TYR A 67 -1.54 0.29 -4.00
N ALA A 68 -2.24 0.91 -3.04
CA ALA A 68 -3.63 1.30 -3.20
C ALA A 68 -3.79 2.34 -4.33
N PHE A 69 -2.91 3.33 -4.37
CA PHE A 69 -2.83 4.28 -5.48
C PHE A 69 -2.55 3.57 -6.82
N LEU A 70 -1.64 2.59 -6.82
CA LEU A 70 -1.29 1.87 -8.04
C LEU A 70 -2.45 1.02 -8.57
N GLU A 71 -3.24 0.39 -7.69
CA GLU A 71 -4.46 -0.34 -8.10
C GLU A 71 -5.46 0.61 -8.77
N ASP A 72 -5.79 1.72 -8.11
CA ASP A 72 -6.70 2.73 -8.67
C ASP A 72 -6.18 3.27 -10.02
N PHE A 73 -4.89 3.58 -10.11
CA PHE A 73 -4.28 4.09 -11.33
C PHE A 73 -4.31 3.10 -12.50
N LEU A 74 -4.04 1.81 -12.25
CA LEU A 74 -3.91 0.79 -13.30
C LEU A 74 -5.25 0.18 -13.70
N SER A 75 -6.17 0.00 -12.76
CA SER A 75 -7.42 -0.74 -12.96
C SER A 75 -8.69 0.02 -12.53
N GLY A 76 -8.56 1.12 -11.77
CA GLY A 76 -9.67 1.78 -11.09
C GLY A 76 -10.25 0.95 -9.93
N GLY A 77 -9.49 -0.04 -9.44
CA GLY A 77 -9.91 -0.97 -8.40
C GLY A 77 -9.58 -0.50 -6.98
N ASP A 78 -10.03 -1.29 -6.00
CA ASP A 78 -9.72 -1.09 -4.59
C ASP A 78 -8.92 -2.28 -4.04
N LEU A 79 -7.61 -2.07 -3.87
CA LEU A 79 -6.68 -3.09 -3.38
C LEU A 79 -7.11 -3.67 -2.03
N LEU A 80 -7.71 -2.83 -1.18
CA LEU A 80 -8.01 -3.17 0.20
C LEU A 80 -9.34 -3.91 0.36
N GLU A 81 -10.09 -4.13 -0.73
CA GLU A 81 -11.33 -4.92 -0.70
C GLU A 81 -11.05 -6.38 -0.27
N ALA A 82 -9.96 -6.97 -0.75
CA ALA A 82 -9.57 -8.35 -0.44
C ALA A 82 -8.73 -8.49 0.85
N LEU A 83 -8.39 -7.38 1.53
CA LEU A 83 -7.46 -7.33 2.66
C LEU A 83 -8.10 -6.62 3.87
N PRO A 84 -9.12 -7.22 4.51
CA PRO A 84 -9.94 -6.54 5.51
C PRO A 84 -9.17 -6.15 6.79
N ASN A 85 -8.15 -6.92 7.20
CA ASN A 85 -7.36 -6.57 8.38
C ASN A 85 -6.39 -5.41 8.07
N ILE A 86 -5.80 -5.39 6.88
CA ILE A 86 -5.03 -4.24 6.40
C ILE A 86 -5.93 -3.01 6.26
N ARG A 87 -7.15 -3.14 5.73
CA ARG A 87 -8.12 -2.04 5.69
C ARG A 87 -8.39 -1.46 7.07
N ARG A 88 -8.73 -2.31 8.04
CA ARG A 88 -8.96 -1.89 9.44
C ARG A 88 -7.74 -1.16 10.02
N TRP A 89 -6.55 -1.70 9.78
CA TRP A 89 -5.30 -1.09 10.21
C TRP A 89 -5.06 0.27 9.53
N TYR A 90 -5.29 0.37 8.23
CA TYR A 90 -5.10 1.58 7.42
C TYR A 90 -6.04 2.69 7.87
N ASP A 91 -7.31 2.37 8.14
CA ASP A 91 -8.29 3.29 8.70
C ASP A 91 -7.89 3.77 10.11
N ALA A 92 -7.38 2.87 10.95
CA ALA A 92 -6.87 3.22 12.27
C ALA A 92 -5.64 4.14 12.20
N PHE A 93 -4.72 3.89 11.27
CA PHE A 93 -3.55 4.75 11.04
C PHE A 93 -3.97 6.15 10.58
N ARG A 94 -4.91 6.23 9.62
CA ARG A 94 -5.38 7.52 9.06
C ARG A 94 -6.24 8.32 10.02
N SER A 95 -6.98 7.66 10.90
CA SER A 95 -7.80 8.32 11.93
C SER A 95 -7.02 8.72 13.18
N ASN A 96 -5.74 8.32 13.31
CA ASN A 96 -4.92 8.68 14.46
C ASN A 96 -4.67 10.20 14.51
N PRO A 97 -5.09 10.90 15.59
CA PRO A 97 -4.92 12.35 15.69
C PRO A 97 -3.46 12.83 15.61
N ARG A 98 -2.49 11.98 15.99
CA ARG A 98 -1.06 12.31 15.91
C ARG A 98 -0.53 12.27 14.48
N ASN A 99 -1.17 11.50 13.60
CA ASN A 99 -0.80 11.39 12.19
C ASN A 99 -1.45 12.49 11.34
N LYS A 100 -2.50 13.15 11.86
CA LYS A 100 -3.25 14.19 11.16
C LYS A 100 -2.35 15.26 10.54
N TYR A 101 -1.35 15.74 11.27
CA TYR A 101 -0.43 16.76 10.75
C TYR A 101 0.33 16.30 9.51
N TYR A 102 0.80 15.05 9.50
CA TYR A 102 1.47 14.49 8.33
C TYR A 102 0.49 14.30 7.17
N LEU A 103 -0.66 13.68 7.44
CA LEU A 103 -1.67 13.35 6.41
C LEU A 103 -2.26 14.59 5.72
N ASP A 104 -2.37 15.70 6.47
CA ASP A 104 -2.86 16.98 5.96
C ASP A 104 -1.74 17.85 5.35
N SER A 105 -0.47 17.48 5.52
CA SER A 105 0.67 18.26 5.04
C SER A 105 0.90 18.11 3.54
N ASP A 106 1.66 19.04 2.98
CA ASP A 106 2.09 18.97 1.58
C ASP A 106 3.05 17.81 1.31
N LEU A 107 3.72 17.28 2.34
CA LEU A 107 4.59 16.09 2.19
C LEU A 107 3.79 14.87 1.74
N ASN A 108 2.60 14.65 2.32
CA ASN A 108 1.72 13.56 1.94
C ASN A 108 1.05 13.78 0.56
N ARG A 109 1.19 14.97 -0.03
CA ARG A 109 0.70 15.30 -1.38
C ARG A 109 1.78 15.24 -2.45
N LEU A 110 3.04 15.03 -2.06
CA LEU A 110 4.11 14.90 -3.03
C LEU A 110 3.88 13.66 -3.91
N PRO A 111 4.26 13.70 -5.20
CA PRO A 111 4.21 12.52 -6.04
C PRO A 111 5.12 11.44 -5.47
N PHE A 112 4.65 10.19 -5.47
CA PHE A 112 5.43 9.04 -4.95
C PHE A 112 6.78 8.88 -5.65
N ASN A 113 6.85 9.16 -6.96
CA ASN A 113 8.05 9.01 -7.77
C ASN A 113 8.35 10.29 -8.55
N ASN A 114 9.64 10.50 -8.84
CA ASN A 114 10.16 11.64 -9.57
C ASN A 114 9.64 11.65 -11.02
N LYS A 115 9.47 12.82 -11.63
CA LYS A 115 9.05 12.94 -13.04
C LYS A 115 10.03 12.33 -14.06
N SER A 116 11.27 12.10 -13.66
CA SER A 116 12.29 11.41 -14.47
C SER A 116 12.12 9.89 -14.50
N ALA A 117 11.18 9.32 -13.72
CA ALA A 117 10.87 7.90 -13.70
C ALA A 117 9.80 7.49 -14.75
N ARG A 118 9.63 8.30 -15.81
CA ARG A 118 8.78 7.97 -16.96
C ARG A 118 9.58 7.28 -18.04
#